data_AF-A0A820AVA1-F1
#
_entry.id   AF-A0A820AVA1-F1
#
_cell.length_a   1.000
_cell.length_b   1.000
_cell.length_c   1.000
_cell.angle_alpha   90.00
_cell.angle_beta   90.00
_cell.angle_gamma   90.00
#
_symmetry.space_group_name_H-M   'P 1'
#
loop_
_entity.id
_entity.type
_entity.pdbx_description
1 polymer ?
#
loop_
_entity_poly.entity_id
_entity_poly.type
_entity_poly.pdbx_seq_one_letter_code
_entity_poly.pdbx_strand_id
1 'polypeptide(L)'
;YHQCERIGQLFKETNGYVYINLQFASYVNDILTILLGFSCFFGTIKSIKLLRFNQRFCLFIETLRYARAELISFSMMFSIIFIAFLSLFYLLFSGKISSCSSLLDTARMLFEITLMKFDAHELIEASAFLGPFCFSLFIILVIFICMSMFVSIINDSFRLARENVDPHNQQIFSFILKKFQRWTGTLIDFN
;
A
#
# COMPACT_ATOMS: atom_id res chain seq x y z
N TYR A 1 5.80 -30.89 -22.10
CA TYR A 1 6.27 -31.33 -23.44
C TYR A 1 5.43 -32.48 -23.98
N HIS A 2 5.39 -33.64 -23.33
CA HIS A 2 4.67 -34.83 -23.81
C HIS A 2 3.15 -34.64 -24.08
N GLN A 3 2.48 -33.72 -23.36
CA GLN A 3 1.05 -33.41 -23.56
C GLN A 3 0.81 -32.47 -24.75
N CYS A 4 1.68 -31.49 -25.02
CA CYS A 4 1.54 -30.60 -26.18
C CYS A 4 1.70 -31.37 -27.50
N GLU A 5 2.61 -32.34 -27.52
CA GLU A 5 2.86 -33.19 -28.69
C GLU A 5 1.66 -34.11 -28.98
N ARG A 6 1.05 -34.67 -27.92
CA ARG A 6 -0.19 -35.46 -28.02
C ARG A 6 -1.38 -34.64 -28.51
N ILE A 7 -1.52 -33.40 -28.03
CA ILE A 7 -2.57 -32.47 -28.48
C ILE A 7 -2.36 -32.08 -29.96
N GLY A 8 -1.11 -31.88 -30.38
CA GLY A 8 -0.77 -31.58 -31.78
C GLY A 8 -1.08 -32.72 -32.75
N GLN A 9 -0.93 -33.97 -32.32
CA GLN A 9 -1.30 -35.16 -33.11
C GLN A 9 -2.82 -35.32 -33.21
N LEU A 10 -3.54 -35.22 -32.08
CA LEU A 10 -5.01 -35.27 -32.04
C LEU A 10 -5.68 -34.17 -32.89
N PHE A 11 -5.07 -32.98 -32.94
CA PHE A 11 -5.57 -31.87 -33.76
C PHE A 11 -5.42 -32.14 -35.27
N LYS A 12 -4.32 -32.79 -35.67
CA LYS A 12 -4.07 -33.21 -37.06
C LYS A 12 -5.00 -34.34 -37.51
N GLU A 13 -5.32 -35.30 -36.63
CA GLU A 13 -6.21 -36.42 -36.96
C GLU A 13 -7.68 -36.00 -37.09
N THR A 14 -8.10 -34.94 -36.40
CA THR A 14 -9.52 -34.59 -36.28
C THR A 14 -9.92 -33.34 -37.07
N ASN A 15 -9.09 -32.89 -38.03
CA ASN A 15 -9.32 -31.71 -38.88
C ASN A 15 -9.77 -30.45 -38.08
N GLY A 16 -9.26 -30.26 -36.87
CA GLY A 16 -9.51 -29.07 -36.05
C GLY A 16 -10.75 -29.06 -35.17
N TYR A 17 -11.55 -30.14 -35.10
CA TYR A 17 -12.76 -30.20 -34.25
C TYR A 17 -12.52 -30.71 -32.81
N VAL A 18 -11.27 -30.85 -32.37
CA VAL A 18 -10.94 -31.32 -31.01
C VAL A 18 -10.99 -30.18 -30.00
N TYR A 19 -11.81 -30.37 -28.97
CA TYR A 19 -11.82 -29.51 -27.79
C TYR A 19 -10.54 -29.73 -26.96
N ILE A 20 -9.71 -28.70 -26.87
CA ILE A 20 -8.49 -28.70 -26.04
C ILE A 20 -8.81 -27.98 -24.73
N ASN A 21 -8.75 -28.71 -23.61
CA ASN A 21 -8.93 -28.09 -22.30
C ASN A 21 -7.68 -27.27 -21.92
N LEU A 22 -7.74 -25.95 -22.15
CA LEU A 22 -6.70 -24.98 -21.79
C LEU A 22 -6.81 -24.45 -20.36
N GLN A 23 -7.79 -24.91 -19.56
CA GLN A 23 -7.99 -24.41 -18.20
C GLN A 23 -6.73 -24.57 -17.35
N PHE A 24 -6.08 -25.74 -17.42
CA PHE A 24 -4.81 -25.96 -16.69
C PHE A 24 -3.71 -25.00 -17.13
N ALA A 25 -3.58 -24.76 -18.45
CA ALA A 25 -2.60 -23.81 -18.96
C ALA A 25 -2.89 -22.37 -18.49
N SER A 26 -4.17 -21.98 -18.45
CA SER A 26 -4.61 -20.69 -17.91
C SER A 26 -4.28 -20.56 -16.42
N TYR A 27 -4.60 -21.57 -15.60
CA TYR A 27 -4.27 -21.56 -14.16
C TYR A 27 -2.76 -21.41 -13.91
N VAL A 28 -1.93 -22.13 -14.67
CA VAL A 28 -0.46 -22.01 -14.55
C VAL A 28 0.00 -20.61 -14.96
N ASN A 29 -0.59 -20.04 -16.01
CA ASN A 29 -0.29 -18.68 -16.46
C ASN A 29 -0.72 -17.60 -15.43
N ASP A 30 -1.87 -17.78 -14.76
CA ASP A 30 -2.34 -16.87 -13.72
C ASP A 30 -1.41 -16.88 -12.51
N ILE A 31 -0.99 -18.07 -12.06
CA ILE A 31 0.00 -18.22 -10.99
C ILE A 31 1.34 -17.60 -11.38
N LEU A 32 1.80 -17.84 -12.62
CA LEU A 32 3.03 -17.23 -13.14
C LEU A 32 2.94 -15.70 -13.10
N THR A 33 1.81 -15.12 -13.53
CA THR A 33 1.58 -13.68 -13.53
C THR A 33 1.62 -13.10 -12.12
N ILE A 34 1.00 -13.78 -11.15
CA ILE A 34 1.05 -13.40 -9.73
C ILE A 34 2.50 -13.44 -9.21
N LEU A 35 3.26 -14.50 -9.51
CA LEU A 35 4.66 -14.64 -9.10
C LEU A 35 5.57 -13.58 -9.73
N LEU A 36 5.38 -13.27 -11.01
CA LEU A 36 6.09 -12.19 -11.70
C LEU A 36 5.74 -10.83 -11.08
N GLY A 37 4.48 -10.61 -10.72
CA GLY A 37 4.04 -9.44 -9.96
C GLY A 37 4.78 -9.30 -8.63
N PHE A 38 4.88 -10.38 -7.85
CA PHE A 38 5.66 -10.40 -6.61
C PHE A 38 7.14 -10.11 -6.85
N SER A 39 7.74 -10.74 -7.87
CA SER A 39 9.15 -10.49 -8.21
C SER A 39 9.40 -9.02 -8.60
N CYS A 40 8.50 -8.43 -9.38
CA CYS A 40 8.55 -7.01 -9.74
C CYS A 40 8.36 -6.10 -8.51
N PHE A 41 7.46 -6.45 -7.61
CA PHE A 41 7.24 -5.74 -6.34
C PHE A 41 8.48 -5.75 -5.45
N PHE A 42 9.09 -6.92 -5.21
CA PHE A 42 10.33 -7.02 -4.46
C PHE A 42 11.50 -6.31 -5.15
N GLY A 43 11.57 -6.39 -6.48
CA GLY A 43 12.51 -5.62 -7.29
C GLY A 43 12.35 -4.11 -7.06
N THR A 44 11.11 -3.63 -7.02
CA THR A 44 10.78 -2.22 -6.75
C THR A 44 11.17 -1.81 -5.33
N ILE A 45 10.88 -2.62 -4.32
CA ILE A 45 11.35 -2.38 -2.93
C ILE A 45 12.88 -2.32 -2.88
N LYS A 46 13.57 -3.19 -3.62
CA LYS A 46 15.04 -3.17 -3.69
C LYS A 46 15.54 -1.91 -4.39
N SER A 47 14.87 -1.44 -5.44
CA SER A 47 15.15 -0.16 -6.10
C SER A 47 15.01 1.03 -5.16
N ILE A 48 14.05 1.01 -4.22
CA ILE A 48 13.92 2.05 -3.18
C ILE A 48 15.16 2.11 -2.28
N LYS A 49 15.88 0.99 -2.07
CA LYS A 49 17.16 1.02 -1.34
C LYS A 49 18.26 1.76 -2.12
N LEU A 50 18.24 1.77 -3.45
CA LEU A 50 19.14 2.61 -4.24
C LEU A 50 18.80 4.10 -4.08
N LEU A 51 17.54 4.47 -3.87
CA LEU A 51 17.16 5.87 -3.63
C LEU A 51 17.71 6.44 -2.31
N ARG A 52 18.29 5.62 -1.43
CA ARG A 52 19.00 6.07 -0.21
C ARG A 52 20.23 6.94 -0.49
N PHE A 53 20.71 7.02 -1.74
CA PHE A 53 21.72 8.01 -2.14
C PHE A 53 21.20 9.46 -2.05
N ASN A 54 19.88 9.68 -2.02
CA ASN A 54 19.29 11.00 -1.84
C ASN A 54 19.18 11.35 -0.35
N GLN A 55 19.87 12.41 0.07
CA GLN A 55 19.90 12.91 1.45
C GLN A 55 18.49 13.18 2.02
N ARG A 56 17.56 13.70 1.20
CA ARG A 56 16.19 13.98 1.63
C ARG A 56 15.42 12.69 1.97
N PHE A 57 15.65 11.65 1.18
CA PHE A 57 15.01 10.36 1.38
C PHE A 57 15.59 9.61 2.59
N CYS A 58 16.90 9.72 2.82
CA CYS A 58 17.52 9.13 4.01
C CYS A 58 17.02 9.78 5.31
N LEU A 59 16.87 11.11 5.33
CA LEU A 59 16.31 11.81 6.48
C LEU A 59 14.89 11.32 6.77
N PHE A 60 14.04 11.17 5.76
CA PHE A 60 12.69 10.60 5.92
C PHE A 60 12.71 9.18 6.54
N ILE A 61 13.62 8.32 6.10
CA ILE A 61 13.76 6.97 6.67
C ILE A 61 14.17 7.03 8.15
N GLU A 62 15.12 7.88 8.51
CA GLU A 62 15.54 8.02 9.91
C GLU A 62 14.41 8.62 10.76
N THR A 63 13.63 9.57 10.24
CA THR A 63 12.45 10.10 10.95
C THR A 63 11.43 9.02 11.27
N LEU A 64 11.12 8.14 10.31
CA LEU A 64 10.24 6.99 10.54
C LEU A 64 10.84 6.00 11.55
N ARG A 65 12.17 5.85 11.53
CA ARG A 65 12.89 4.94 12.43
C ARG A 65 12.86 5.43 13.88
N TYR A 66 12.95 6.74 14.11
CA TYR A 66 12.76 7.36 15.43
C TYR A 66 11.29 7.30 15.84
N ALA A 67 10.37 7.62 14.93
CA ALA A 67 8.92 7.57 15.18
C ALA A 67 8.37 6.17 15.43
N ARG A 68 9.12 5.11 15.11
CA ARG A 68 8.58 3.74 15.02
C ARG A 68 7.83 3.30 16.28
N ALA A 69 8.37 3.61 17.46
CA ALA A 69 7.80 3.12 18.72
C ALA A 69 6.46 3.81 19.00
N GLU A 70 6.40 5.12 18.78
CA GLU A 70 5.17 5.91 18.92
C GLU A 70 4.13 5.55 17.85
N LEU A 71 4.57 5.34 16.61
CA LEU A 71 3.70 4.91 15.51
C LEU A 71 3.09 3.53 15.73
N ILE A 72 3.83 2.59 16.31
CA ILE A 72 3.30 1.26 16.64
C ILE A 72 2.22 1.38 17.72
N SER A 73 2.47 2.15 18.78
CA SER A 73 1.49 2.40 19.84
C SER A 73 0.24 3.10 19.29
N PHE A 74 0.43 4.13 18.47
CA PHE A 74 -0.66 4.83 17.78
C PHE A 74 -1.44 3.89 16.85
N SER A 75 -0.76 3.01 16.11
CA SER A 75 -1.39 2.04 15.21
C SER A 75 -2.28 1.06 15.97
N MET A 76 -1.87 0.61 17.17
CA MET A 76 -2.74 -0.23 18.01
C MET A 76 -3.99 0.52 18.46
N MET A 77 -3.86 1.77 18.93
CA MET A 77 -5.00 2.60 19.31
C MET A 77 -5.95 2.86 18.12
N PHE A 78 -5.39 3.24 16.97
CA PHE A 78 -6.13 3.43 15.73
C PHE A 78 -6.89 2.17 15.32
N SER A 79 -6.24 1.00 15.40
CA SER A 79 -6.87 -0.28 15.03
C SER A 79 -8.08 -0.60 15.90
N ILE A 80 -8.02 -0.32 17.21
CA ILE A 80 -9.15 -0.54 18.12
C ILE A 80 -10.33 0.36 17.72
N ILE A 81 -10.08 1.65 17.51
CA ILE A 81 -11.12 2.60 17.07
C ILE A 81 -11.69 2.18 15.72
N PHE A 82 -10.82 1.84 14.76
CA PHE A 82 -11.21 1.44 13.42
C PHE A 82 -12.06 0.18 13.44
N ILE A 83 -11.69 -0.86 14.20
CA ILE A 83 -12.46 -2.10 14.33
C ILE A 83 -13.80 -1.84 15.04
N ALA A 84 -13.86 -0.93 16.00
CA ALA A 84 -15.12 -0.55 16.65
C ALA A 84 -16.09 0.08 15.64
N PHE A 85 -15.61 1.02 14.81
CA PHE A 85 -16.41 1.61 13.73
C PHE A 85 -16.73 0.61 12.62
N LEU A 86 -15.81 -0.28 12.26
CA LEU A 86 -16.05 -1.35 11.32
C LEU A 86 -17.22 -2.23 11.75
N SER A 87 -17.21 -2.65 13.02
CA SER A 87 -18.26 -3.48 13.59
C SER A 87 -19.59 -2.72 13.67
N LEU A 88 -19.55 -1.44 14.05
CA LEU A 88 -20.73 -0.57 14.11
C LEU A 88 -21.37 -0.39 12.73
N PHE A 89 -20.59 -0.02 11.72
CA PHE A 89 -21.09 0.20 10.35
C PHE A 89 -21.60 -1.10 9.73
N TYR A 90 -20.90 -2.21 9.93
CA TYR A 90 -21.35 -3.52 9.49
C TYR A 90 -22.70 -3.88 10.13
N LEU A 91 -22.84 -3.69 11.44
CA LEU A 91 -24.08 -4.04 12.13
C LEU A 91 -25.27 -3.12 11.77
N LEU A 92 -25.01 -1.83 11.56
CA LEU A 92 -26.05 -0.86 11.20
C LEU A 92 -26.49 -0.94 9.73
N PHE A 93 -25.56 -1.24 8.81
CA PHE A 93 -25.77 -1.07 7.37
C PHE A 93 -25.61 -2.33 6.54
N SER A 94 -25.25 -3.49 7.12
CA SER A 94 -25.05 -4.75 6.36
C SER A 94 -26.23 -5.16 5.48
N GLY A 95 -27.46 -4.91 5.94
CA GLY A 95 -28.67 -5.22 5.17
C GLY A 95 -29.17 -4.10 4.26
N LYS A 96 -28.51 -2.93 4.24
CA LYS A 96 -29.02 -1.74 3.53
C LYS A 96 -28.11 -1.23 2.42
N ILE A 97 -26.80 -1.40 2.58
CA ILE A 97 -25.79 -0.88 1.64
C ILE A 97 -24.96 -2.06 1.15
N SER A 98 -24.83 -2.22 -0.18
CA SER A 98 -24.02 -3.29 -0.76
C SER A 98 -22.56 -3.24 -0.29
N SER A 99 -22.02 -2.04 -0.10
CA SER A 99 -20.69 -1.75 0.45
C SER A 99 -20.50 -2.25 1.90
N CYS A 100 -21.57 -2.62 2.60
CA CYS A 100 -21.53 -3.18 3.96
C CYS A 100 -21.86 -4.68 4.03
N SER A 101 -21.95 -5.38 2.88
CA SER A 101 -22.40 -6.78 2.85
C SER A 101 -21.45 -7.75 3.56
N SER A 102 -20.15 -7.46 3.57
CA SER A 102 -19.14 -8.25 4.29
C SER A 102 -18.23 -7.35 5.10
N LEU A 103 -17.58 -7.88 6.13
CA LEU A 103 -16.61 -7.12 6.94
C LEU A 103 -15.46 -6.55 6.09
N LEU A 104 -15.03 -7.26 5.06
CA LEU A 104 -13.99 -6.78 4.14
C LEU A 104 -14.50 -5.62 3.28
N ASP A 105 -15.75 -5.69 2.82
CA ASP A 105 -16.37 -4.62 2.04
C ASP A 105 -16.63 -3.38 2.90
N THR A 106 -17.11 -3.56 4.14
CA THR A 106 -17.25 -2.44 5.09
C THR A 106 -15.89 -1.81 5.40
N ALA A 107 -14.83 -2.61 5.52
CA ALA A 107 -13.48 -2.07 5.73
C ALA A 107 -13.02 -1.25 4.52
N ARG A 108 -13.29 -1.71 3.29
CA ARG A 108 -13.03 -0.95 2.05
C ARG A 108 -13.80 0.38 2.04
N MET A 109 -15.08 0.34 2.36
CA MET A 109 -15.94 1.52 2.46
C MET A 109 -15.39 2.52 3.50
N LEU A 110 -14.97 2.08 4.69
CA LEU A 110 -14.36 2.95 5.69
C LEU A 110 -13.05 3.59 5.22
N PHE A 111 -12.23 2.87 4.44
CA PHE A 111 -11.06 3.46 3.78
C PHE A 111 -11.44 4.49 2.71
N GLU A 112 -12.49 4.25 1.93
CA GLU A 112 -13.02 5.23 0.96
C GLU A 112 -13.55 6.49 1.65
N ILE A 113 -14.22 6.35 2.80
CA ILE A 113 -14.65 7.47 3.65
C ILE A 113 -13.42 8.24 4.18
N THR A 114 -12.37 7.52 4.61
CA THR A 114 -11.13 8.14 5.10
C THR A 114 -10.42 8.94 4.00
N LEU A 115 -10.50 8.47 2.74
CA LEU A 115 -10.00 9.15 1.55
C LEU A 115 -10.95 10.25 1.03
N MET A 116 -12.11 10.46 1.69
CA MET A 116 -13.20 11.34 1.25
C MET A 116 -13.70 11.05 -0.17
N LYS A 117 -13.68 9.79 -0.59
CA LYS A 117 -14.16 9.35 -1.91
C LYS A 117 -15.56 8.74 -1.88
N PHE A 118 -16.08 8.46 -0.68
CA PHE A 118 -17.36 7.80 -0.50
C PHE A 118 -18.54 8.78 -0.63
N ASP A 119 -19.64 8.33 -1.25
CA ASP A 119 -20.85 9.14 -1.38
C ASP A 119 -21.69 9.08 -0.09
N ALA A 120 -21.76 10.21 0.62
CA ALA A 120 -22.52 10.32 1.85
C ALA A 120 -24.04 10.16 1.65
N HIS A 121 -24.56 10.30 0.42
CA HIS A 121 -25.97 10.10 0.12
C HIS A 121 -26.44 8.68 0.41
N GLU A 122 -25.62 7.67 0.12
CA GLU A 122 -25.95 6.25 0.40
C GLU A 122 -26.22 6.01 1.90
N LEU A 123 -25.50 6.72 2.77
CA LEU A 123 -25.65 6.58 4.21
C LEU A 123 -26.91 7.28 4.74
N ILE A 124 -27.26 8.42 4.14
CA ILE A 124 -28.48 9.18 4.45
C ILE A 124 -29.72 8.37 4.04
N GLU A 125 -29.70 7.76 2.86
CA GLU A 125 -30.79 6.92 2.36
C GLU A 125 -31.00 5.67 3.22
N ALA A 126 -29.90 5.05 3.70
CA ALA A 126 -29.99 3.90 4.58
C ALA A 126 -30.59 4.26 5.96
N SER A 127 -30.22 5.42 6.52
CA SER A 127 -30.85 5.96 7.73
C SER A 127 -30.67 7.47 7.84
N ALA A 128 -31.78 8.20 7.91
CA ALA A 128 -31.78 9.66 7.89
C ALA A 128 -31.09 10.32 9.10
N PHE A 129 -31.05 9.63 10.25
CA PHE A 129 -30.45 10.17 11.49
C PHE A 129 -29.12 9.49 11.85
N LEU A 130 -29.13 8.16 11.99
CA LEU A 130 -27.96 7.40 12.45
C LEU A 130 -26.80 7.41 11.45
N GLY A 131 -27.09 7.42 10.15
CA GLY A 131 -26.10 7.47 9.08
C GLY A 131 -25.22 8.71 9.18
N PRO A 132 -25.78 9.92 9.01
CA PRO A 132 -25.02 11.17 9.13
C PRO A 132 -24.31 11.32 10.47
N PHE A 133 -24.93 10.88 11.57
CA PHE A 133 -24.33 10.93 12.89
C PHE A 133 -23.07 10.04 12.99
N CYS A 134 -23.18 8.76 12.62
CA CYS A 134 -22.05 7.83 12.65
C CYS A 134 -20.95 8.22 11.65
N PHE A 135 -21.32 8.72 10.47
CA PHE A 135 -20.38 9.24 9.47
C PHE A 135 -19.61 10.46 9.97
N SER A 136 -20.32 11.44 10.52
CA SER A 136 -19.70 12.65 11.07
C SER A 136 -18.77 12.30 12.24
N LEU A 137 -19.22 11.42 13.14
CA LEU A 137 -18.40 10.94 14.25
C LEU A 137 -17.13 10.22 13.77
N PHE A 138 -17.24 9.36 12.76
CA PHE A 138 -16.10 8.68 12.15
C PHE A 138 -15.11 9.68 11.55
N ILE A 139 -15.59 10.68 10.78
CA ILE A 139 -14.73 11.72 10.21
C ILE A 139 -14.01 12.52 11.31
N ILE A 140 -14.72 12.95 12.35
CA ILE A 140 -14.12 13.72 13.46
C ILE A 140 -13.04 12.90 14.18
N LEU A 141 -13.33 11.64 14.52
CA LEU A 141 -12.38 10.81 15.27
C LEU A 141 -11.21 10.35 14.41
N VAL A 142 -11.47 9.85 13.20
CA VAL A 142 -10.44 9.19 12.37
C VAL A 142 -9.69 10.19 11.50
N ILE A 143 -10.39 11.12 10.85
CA ILE A 143 -9.71 12.10 10.00
C ILE A 143 -9.14 13.21 10.87
N PHE A 144 -9.96 13.92 11.65
CA PHE A 144 -9.43 15.08 12.38
C PHE A 144 -8.52 14.67 13.54
N ILE A 145 -8.97 13.80 14.45
CA ILE A 145 -8.17 13.48 15.64
C ILE A 145 -7.02 12.53 15.31
N CYS A 146 -7.29 11.36 14.70
CA CYS A 146 -6.24 10.38 14.45
C CYS A 146 -5.21 10.88 13.43
N MET A 147 -5.60 11.52 12.31
CA MET A 147 -4.59 12.06 11.39
C MET A 147 -3.78 13.20 12.01
N SER A 148 -4.39 14.09 12.80
CA SER A 148 -3.63 15.15 13.46
C SER A 148 -2.60 14.58 14.45
N MET A 149 -2.97 13.53 15.18
CA MET A 149 -2.03 12.81 16.06
C MET A 149 -0.91 12.14 15.25
N PHE A 150 -1.23 11.47 14.15
CA PHE A 150 -0.25 10.87 13.27
C PHE A 150 0.75 11.91 12.74
N VAL A 151 0.26 13.05 12.25
CA VAL A 151 1.09 14.16 11.78
C VAL A 151 1.96 14.72 12.90
N SER A 152 1.44 14.86 14.12
CA SER A 152 2.19 15.34 15.28
C SER A 152 3.36 14.40 15.63
N ILE A 153 3.14 13.08 15.67
CA ILE A 153 4.18 12.08 15.94
C ILE A 153 5.30 12.17 14.90
N ILE A 154 4.92 12.26 13.62
CA ILE A 154 5.87 12.41 12.52
C ILE A 154 6.64 13.73 12.66
N ASN A 155 5.97 14.84 12.97
CA ASN A 155 6.61 16.14 13.11
C ASN A 155 7.60 16.19 14.29
N ASP A 156 7.24 15.59 15.42
CA ASP A 156 8.13 15.53 16.58
C ASP A 156 9.36 14.66 16.29
N SER A 157 9.14 13.48 15.71
CA SER A 157 10.22 12.60 15.25
C SER A 157 11.06 13.22 14.13
N PHE A 158 10.47 14.07 13.30
CA PHE A 158 11.18 14.84 12.29
C PHE A 158 12.17 15.82 12.90
N ARG A 159 11.75 16.53 13.96
CA ARG A 159 12.62 17.44 14.71
C ARG A 159 13.75 16.68 15.38
N LEU A 160 13.44 15.56 16.04
CA LEU A 160 14.44 14.70 16.69
C LEU A 160 15.46 14.15 15.69
N ALA A 161 15.03 13.64 14.55
CA ALA A 161 15.97 13.13 13.56
C ALA A 161 16.82 14.24 12.94
N ARG A 162 16.28 15.45 12.80
CA ARG A 162 17.02 16.63 12.29
C ARG A 162 18.09 17.09 13.28
N GLU A 163 17.79 17.10 14.58
CA GLU A 163 18.74 17.45 15.65
C GLU A 163 19.83 16.38 15.82
N ASN A 164 19.49 15.10 15.64
CA ASN A 164 20.41 13.97 15.73
C ASN A 164 21.06 13.58 14.39
N VAL A 165 20.97 14.42 13.34
CA VAL A 165 21.81 14.20 12.14
C VAL A 165 23.25 14.49 12.53
N ASP A 166 23.95 13.43 12.94
CA ASP A 166 25.37 13.48 13.22
C ASP A 166 26.13 14.07 12.01
N PRO A 167 27.05 15.03 12.21
CA PRO A 167 27.91 15.54 11.15
C PRO A 167 28.70 14.41 10.46
N HIS A 168 28.90 13.28 11.15
CA HIS A 168 29.53 12.07 10.60
C HIS A 168 28.67 11.38 9.52
N ASN A 169 27.35 11.30 9.70
CA ASN A 169 26.49 10.68 8.68
C ASN A 169 26.41 11.57 7.44
N GLN A 170 26.31 12.89 7.64
CA GLN A 170 26.41 13.87 6.55
C GLN A 170 27.75 13.77 5.80
N GLN A 171 28.85 13.50 6.52
CA GLN A 171 30.15 13.21 5.92
C GLN A 171 30.14 11.91 5.11
N ILE A 172 29.68 10.78 5.65
CA ILE A 172 29.59 9.49 4.92
C ILE A 172 28.77 9.65 3.63
N PHE A 173 27.64 10.35 3.68
CA PHE A 173 26.84 10.63 2.49
C PHE A 173 27.58 11.52 1.49
N SER A 174 28.25 12.57 1.95
CA SER A 174 29.09 13.39 1.07
C SER A 174 30.24 12.58 0.46
N PHE A 175 30.79 11.59 1.16
CA PHE A 175 31.83 10.70 0.66
C PHE A 175 31.28 9.73 -0.41
N ILE A 176 30.12 9.11 -0.16
CA ILE A 176 29.46 8.22 -1.12
C ILE A 176 29.02 9.00 -2.36
N LEU A 177 28.47 10.20 -2.19
CA LEU A 177 28.00 11.05 -3.27
C LEU A 177 29.18 11.63 -4.08
N LYS A 178 30.28 12.02 -3.43
CA LYS A 178 31.55 12.35 -4.11
C LYS A 178 32.11 11.16 -4.89
N LYS A 179 32.02 9.94 -4.35
CA LYS A 179 32.49 8.72 -5.03
C LYS A 179 31.61 8.37 -6.22
N PHE A 180 30.30 8.54 -6.10
CA PHE A 180 29.34 8.38 -7.20
C PHE A 180 29.56 9.45 -8.28
N GLN A 181 29.72 10.72 -7.90
CA GLN A 181 30.04 11.81 -8.82
C GLN A 181 31.38 11.60 -9.53
N ARG A 182 32.40 11.05 -8.86
CA ARG A 182 33.66 10.67 -9.53
C ARG A 182 33.45 9.54 -10.54
N TRP A 183 32.62 8.55 -10.19
CA TRP A 183 32.30 7.43 -11.07
C TRP A 183 31.49 7.87 -12.30
N THR A 184 30.55 8.81 -12.14
CA THR A 184 29.79 9.37 -13.26
C THR A 184 30.52 10.50 -13.99
N GLY A 185 31.48 11.17 -13.33
CA GLY A 185 32.24 12.30 -13.85
C GLY A 185 33.41 11.92 -14.75
N THR A 186 33.85 10.65 -14.77
CA THR A 186 34.86 10.19 -15.75
C THR A 186 34.26 9.89 -17.14
N LEU A 187 32.95 10.10 -17.33
CA LEU A 187 32.26 9.89 -18.61
C LEU A 187 31.86 11.19 -19.33
N ILE A 188 32.24 12.37 -18.82
CA ILE A 188 31.91 13.67 -19.46
C ILE A 188 33.17 14.43 -19.93
N ASP A 189 34.38 14.04 -19.53
CA ASP A 189 35.61 14.57 -20.11
C ASP A 189 35.99 13.76 -21.37
N PHE A 190 35.17 13.87 -22.41
CA PHE A 190 35.61 13.63 -23.79
C PHE A 190 35.32 14.88 -24.62
N ASN A 191 36.42 15.56 -24.95
CA ASN A 191 36.63 16.64 -25.92
C ASN A 191 36.82 18.06 -25.34
#